data_AF-A0A1Q7MCJ6-F1
#
_entry.id   AF-A0A1Q7MCJ6-F1
#
_cell.length_a   1.000
_cell.length_b   1.000
_cell.length_c   1.000
_cell.angle_alpha   90.00
_cell.angle_beta   90.00
_cell.angle_gamma   90.00
#
_symmetry.space_group_name_H-M   'P 1'
#
loop_
_entity.id
_entity.type
_entity.pdbx_description
1 polymer ?
#
loop_
_entity_poly.entity_id
_entity_poly.type
_entity_poly.pdbx_seq_one_letter_code
_entity_poly.pdbx_strand_id
1 'polypeptide(L)'
;MRTIEKGASEHPGRIAKIILTPTLLVSGLVGVWIVASDGWLRAVAPTHAYGLLAFAVLDLVLALVVIAIPRLAYAGALLVSITQVAAMAGDALTFTPTGTLQAAFRAYLLGDMAFLALLGIQLAVAGMTATAIAMPRVGRHGVHFGQPKPLKSLR
;
A
#
# COMPACT_ATOMS: atom_id res chain seq x y z
N MET A 1 -32.29 -13.51 -24.89
CA MET A 1 -30.91 -13.89 -24.52
C MET A 1 -30.15 -12.58 -24.26
N ARG A 2 -30.06 -12.14 -23.00
CA ARG A 2 -29.43 -10.86 -22.61
C ARG A 2 -27.94 -11.10 -22.40
N THR A 3 -27.11 -10.44 -23.20
CA THR A 3 -25.66 -10.43 -23.08
C THR A 3 -25.24 -9.79 -21.76
N ILE A 4 -24.47 -10.56 -21.00
CA ILE A 4 -23.81 -10.16 -19.76
C ILE A 4 -22.57 -9.35 -20.18
N GLU A 5 -22.74 -8.04 -20.37
CA GLU A 5 -21.62 -7.10 -20.50
C GLU A 5 -21.60 -6.15 -19.31
N LYS A 6 -21.46 -6.73 -18.12
CA LYS A 6 -21.32 -6.00 -16.87
C LYS A 6 -20.12 -6.58 -16.12
N GLY A 7 -18.90 -6.25 -16.56
CA GLY A 7 -17.73 -6.88 -15.94
C GLY A 7 -16.35 -6.27 -16.17
N ALA A 8 -16.15 -5.35 -17.12
CA ALA A 8 -14.77 -4.93 -17.43
C ALA A 8 -14.38 -3.54 -16.89
N SER A 9 -15.33 -2.64 -16.62
CA SER A 9 -15.03 -1.21 -16.36
C SER A 9 -15.13 -0.75 -14.90
N GLU A 10 -15.59 -1.58 -13.95
CA GLU A 10 -15.67 -1.25 -12.51
C GLU A 10 -14.51 -1.81 -11.66
N HIS A 11 -13.64 -2.64 -12.23
CA HIS A 11 -12.84 -3.58 -11.45
C HIS A 11 -11.51 -3.09 -10.84
N PRO A 12 -10.71 -2.19 -11.45
CA PRO A 12 -9.37 -1.88 -10.93
C PRO A 12 -9.39 -1.28 -9.52
N GLY A 13 -10.28 -0.31 -9.28
CA GLY A 13 -10.40 0.36 -7.98
C GLY A 13 -11.00 -0.52 -6.88
N ARG A 14 -11.79 -1.52 -7.26
CA ARG A 14 -12.44 -2.44 -6.32
C ARG A 14 -11.49 -3.56 -5.89
N ILE A 15 -10.73 -4.11 -6.84
CA ILE A 15 -9.68 -5.11 -6.59
C ILE A 15 -8.57 -4.47 -5.74
N ALA A 16 -8.12 -3.27 -6.09
CA ALA A 16 -7.14 -2.55 -5.30
C ALA A 16 -7.64 -2.28 -3.88
N LYS A 17 -8.91 -1.91 -3.66
CA LYS A 17 -9.48 -1.81 -2.30
C LYS A 17 -9.52 -3.14 -1.55
N ILE A 18 -9.90 -4.23 -2.22
CA ILE A 18 -10.01 -5.58 -1.61
C ILE A 18 -8.64 -6.13 -1.21
N ILE A 19 -7.57 -5.77 -1.91
CA ILE A 19 -6.21 -6.25 -1.62
C ILE A 19 -5.44 -5.25 -0.74
N LEU A 20 -5.42 -3.96 -1.10
CA LEU A 20 -4.63 -2.95 -0.41
C LEU A 20 -5.07 -2.74 1.04
N THR A 21 -6.38 -2.73 1.32
CA THR A 21 -6.89 -2.57 2.69
C THR A 21 -6.41 -3.68 3.63
N PRO A 22 -6.63 -4.99 3.36
CA PRO A 22 -6.12 -6.03 4.24
C PRO A 22 -4.59 -6.07 4.27
N THR A 23 -3.89 -5.78 3.17
CA THR A 23 -2.43 -5.70 3.17
C THR A 23 -1.92 -4.64 4.15
N LEU A 24 -2.48 -3.43 4.13
CA LEU A 24 -2.14 -2.36 5.07
C LEU A 24 -2.53 -2.69 6.51
N LEU A 25 -3.69 -3.33 6.73
CA LEU A 25 -4.09 -3.77 8.06
C LEU A 25 -3.12 -4.81 8.64
N VAL A 26 -2.75 -5.82 7.84
CA VAL A 26 -1.79 -6.84 8.26
C VAL A 26 -0.43 -6.20 8.54
N SER A 27 0.03 -5.29 7.67
CA SER A 27 1.27 -4.54 7.89
C SER A 27 1.26 -3.79 9.22
N GLY A 28 0.20 -3.01 9.47
CA GLY A 28 0.05 -2.26 10.71
C GLY A 28 0.01 -3.17 11.95
N LEU A 29 -0.72 -4.28 11.89
CA LEU A 29 -0.78 -5.24 13.00
C LEU A 29 0.57 -5.92 13.26
N VAL A 30 1.29 -6.32 12.22
CA VAL A 30 2.63 -6.91 12.34
C VAL A 30 3.61 -5.89 12.92
N GLY A 31 3.60 -4.64 12.46
CA GLY A 31 4.45 -3.58 13.00
C GLY A 31 4.19 -3.31 14.48
N VAL A 32 2.91 -3.23 14.88
CA VAL A 32 2.54 -3.12 16.31
C VAL A 32 3.00 -4.34 17.10
N TRP A 33 2.81 -5.55 16.55
CA TRP A 33 3.25 -6.79 17.18
C TRP A 33 4.75 -6.79 17.46
N ILE A 34 5.59 -6.49 16.46
CA ILE A 34 7.06 -6.43 16.62
C ILE A 34 7.42 -5.49 17.75
N VAL A 35 6.89 -4.26 17.74
CA VAL A 35 7.18 -3.26 18.78
C VAL A 35 6.69 -3.73 20.15
N ALA A 36 5.59 -4.47 20.23
CA ALA A 36 5.04 -4.97 21.49
C ALA A 36 5.82 -6.17 22.05
N SER A 37 6.23 -7.11 21.18
CA SER A 37 6.86 -8.37 21.56
C SER A 37 8.38 -8.28 21.70
N ASP A 38 9.02 -7.39 20.95
CA ASP A 38 10.49 -7.31 20.95
C ASP A 38 11.01 -6.31 21.99
N GLY A 39 11.26 -6.83 23.19
CA GLY A 39 11.87 -6.08 24.29
C GLY A 39 13.31 -5.64 23.99
N TRP A 40 14.07 -6.44 23.24
CA TRP A 40 15.46 -6.13 22.92
C TRP A 40 15.54 -4.95 21.94
N LEU A 41 14.69 -4.95 20.90
CA LEU A 41 14.60 -3.87 19.92
C LEU A 41 14.32 -2.52 20.59
N ARG A 42 13.38 -2.50 21.55
CA ARG A 42 13.04 -1.28 22.31
C ARG A 42 14.17 -0.81 23.21
N ALA A 43 14.96 -1.73 23.77
CA ALA A 43 16.07 -1.38 24.64
C ALA A 43 17.28 -0.87 23.85
N VAL A 44 17.60 -1.51 22.72
CA VAL A 44 18.80 -1.26 21.93
C VAL A 44 18.61 -0.15 20.90
N ALA A 45 17.44 -0.10 20.26
CA ALA A 45 17.12 0.86 19.22
C ALA A 45 15.73 1.50 19.44
N PRO A 46 15.54 2.26 20.54
CA PRO A 46 14.23 2.84 20.88
C PRO A 46 13.68 3.75 19.79
N THR A 47 14.54 4.55 19.15
CA THR A 47 14.15 5.44 18.03
C THR A 47 13.63 4.65 16.83
N HIS A 48 14.26 3.51 16.52
CA HIS A 48 13.80 2.60 15.47
C HIS A 48 12.45 1.97 15.84
N ALA A 49 12.28 1.50 17.07
CA ALA A 49 11.01 0.96 17.54
C ALA A 49 9.86 1.98 17.46
N TYR A 50 10.11 3.25 17.80
CA TYR A 50 9.12 4.32 17.65
C TYR A 50 8.82 4.64 16.18
N GLY A 51 9.84 4.63 15.31
CA GLY A 51 9.67 4.78 13.86
C GLY A 51 8.78 3.67 13.28
N LEU A 52 9.07 2.42 13.66
CA LEU A 52 8.28 1.25 13.26
C LEU A 52 6.82 1.37 13.74
N LEU A 53 6.60 1.81 14.98
CA LEU A 53 5.26 2.04 15.51
C LEU A 53 4.51 3.14 14.75
N ALA A 54 5.19 4.25 14.42
CA ALA A 54 4.58 5.33 13.65
C ALA A 54 4.17 4.86 12.26
N PHE A 55 5.00 4.07 11.59
CA PHE A 55 4.68 3.46 10.30
C PHE A 55 3.53 2.46 10.40
N ALA A 56 3.51 1.63 11.44
CA ALA A 56 2.42 0.71 11.69
C ALA A 56 1.07 1.45 11.86
N VAL A 57 1.06 2.56 12.59
CA VAL A 57 -0.12 3.41 12.75
C VAL A 57 -0.53 4.05 11.41
N LEU A 58 0.43 4.54 10.62
CA LEU A 58 0.16 5.10 9.30
C LEU A 58 -0.49 4.08 8.36
N ASP A 59 -0.05 2.83 8.39
CA ASP A 59 -0.65 1.76 7.59
C ASP A 59 -2.10 1.49 8.00
N LEU A 60 -2.40 1.46 9.30
CA LEU A 60 -3.77 1.32 9.79
C LEU A 60 -4.65 2.51 9.36
N VAL A 61 -4.13 3.73 9.47
CA VAL A 61 -4.84 4.94 9.02
C VAL A 61 -5.07 4.89 7.52
N LEU A 62 -4.06 4.54 6.73
CA LEU A 62 -4.19 4.40 5.28
C LEU A 62 -5.20 3.33 4.90
N ALA A 63 -5.27 2.21 5.62
CA ALA A 63 -6.28 1.19 5.38
C ALA A 63 -7.71 1.76 5.51
N LEU A 64 -7.96 2.60 6.52
CA LEU A 64 -9.24 3.31 6.70
C LEU A 64 -9.48 4.34 5.59
N VAL A 65 -8.44 5.08 5.19
CA VAL A 65 -8.54 6.08 4.11
C VAL A 65 -8.80 5.41 2.76
N VAL A 66 -8.23 4.23 2.47
CA VAL A 66 -8.54 3.43 1.27
C VAL A 66 -10.02 3.06 1.25
N ILE A 67 -10.63 2.77 2.41
CA ILE A 67 -12.05 2.46 2.48
C ILE A 67 -12.90 3.68 2.14
N ALA A 68 -12.57 4.85 2.71
CA ALA A 68 -13.35 6.08 2.60
C ALA A 68 -13.13 6.83 1.27
N ILE A 69 -11.88 7.02 0.86
CA ILE A 69 -11.49 7.85 -0.30
C ILE A 69 -10.37 7.16 -1.12
N PRO A 70 -10.69 6.10 -1.88
CA PRO A 70 -9.69 5.27 -2.57
C PRO A 70 -8.73 6.04 -3.49
N ARG A 71 -9.22 7.10 -4.15
CA ARG A 71 -8.41 7.88 -5.11
C ARG A 71 -7.24 8.62 -4.46
N LEU A 72 -7.47 9.24 -3.30
CA LEU A 72 -6.39 9.91 -2.55
C LEU A 72 -5.50 8.89 -1.85
N ALA A 73 -6.11 7.77 -1.43
CA ALA A 73 -5.40 6.72 -0.73
C ALA A 73 -4.28 6.08 -1.55
N TYR A 74 -4.40 5.97 -2.88
CA TYR A 74 -3.31 5.43 -3.70
C TYR A 74 -2.05 6.29 -3.69
N ALA A 75 -2.20 7.61 -3.82
CA ALA A 75 -1.04 8.52 -3.78
C ALA A 75 -0.42 8.54 -2.37
N GLY A 76 -1.25 8.56 -1.33
CA GLY A 76 -0.79 8.49 0.05
C GLY A 76 -0.08 7.17 0.37
N ALA A 77 -0.66 6.04 -0.03
CA ALA A 77 -0.08 4.72 0.18
C ALA A 77 1.23 4.55 -0.61
N LEU A 78 1.32 5.08 -1.83
CA LEU A 78 2.57 5.07 -2.60
C LEU A 78 3.67 5.87 -1.87
N LEU A 79 3.36 7.09 -1.45
CA LEU A 79 4.32 7.95 -0.76
C LEU A 79 4.80 7.29 0.54
N VAL A 80 3.86 6.84 1.37
CA VAL A 80 4.16 6.22 2.66
C VAL A 80 4.96 4.94 2.48
N SER A 81 4.56 4.04 1.57
CA SER A 81 5.29 2.79 1.34
C SER A 81 6.71 3.03 0.83
N ILE A 82 6.95 4.00 -0.07
CA ILE A 82 8.30 4.37 -0.49
C ILE A 82 9.12 4.91 0.69
N THR A 83 8.55 5.78 1.51
CA THR A 83 9.22 6.30 2.71
C THR A 83 9.58 5.17 3.69
N GLN A 84 8.67 4.23 3.89
CA GLN A 84 8.91 3.08 4.77
C GLN A 84 10.00 2.15 4.23
N VAL A 85 9.98 1.84 2.92
CA VAL A 85 11.04 1.05 2.27
C VAL A 85 12.39 1.74 2.44
N ALA A 86 12.46 3.05 2.19
CA ALA A 86 13.69 3.82 2.34
C ALA A 86 14.19 3.84 3.78
N ALA A 87 13.29 3.99 4.76
CA ALA A 87 13.63 3.94 6.18
C ALA A 87 14.16 2.56 6.60
N MET A 88 13.44 1.49 6.25
CA MET A 88 13.84 0.11 6.56
C MET A 88 15.16 -0.28 5.90
N ALA A 89 15.36 0.12 4.63
CA ALA A 89 16.63 -0.09 3.94
C ALA A 89 17.76 0.72 4.57
N GLY A 90 17.49 1.98 4.96
CA GLY A 90 18.44 2.80 5.71
C GLY A 90 18.84 2.14 7.03
N ASP A 91 17.87 1.61 7.77
CA ASP A 91 18.12 0.91 9.03
C ASP A 91 19.00 -0.34 8.83
N ALA A 92 18.75 -1.10 7.77
CA ALA A 92 19.53 -2.29 7.44
C ALA A 92 20.95 -1.98 6.91
N LEU A 93 21.19 -0.79 6.35
CA LEU A 93 22.43 -0.45 5.67
C LEU A 93 23.34 0.49 6.46
N THR A 94 22.78 1.48 7.17
CA THR A 94 23.53 2.61 7.71
C THR A 94 23.27 2.88 9.19
N PHE A 95 22.14 2.43 9.75
CA PHE A 95 21.82 2.71 11.14
C PHE A 95 22.70 1.91 12.11
N THR A 96 23.19 2.58 13.15
CA THR A 96 23.98 1.98 14.22
C THR A 96 23.38 2.38 15.57
N PRO A 97 22.74 1.46 16.30
CA PRO A 97 22.22 1.74 17.63
C PRO A 97 23.38 1.99 18.61
N THR A 98 23.17 2.89 19.55
CA THR A 98 24.15 3.16 20.61
C THR A 98 24.44 1.90 21.42
N GLY A 99 25.72 1.62 21.68
CA GLY A 99 26.13 0.45 22.46
C GLY A 99 26.06 -0.89 21.70
N THR A 100 25.82 -0.87 20.38
CA THR A 100 25.77 -2.08 19.55
C THR A 100 26.62 -1.91 18.29
N LEU A 101 27.20 -2.99 17.79
CA LEU A 101 27.89 -2.99 16.50
C LEU A 101 26.87 -2.92 15.36
N GLN A 102 27.13 -2.08 14.35
CA GLN A 102 26.29 -1.94 13.16
C GLN A 102 26.02 -3.29 12.48
N ALA A 103 27.06 -4.12 12.32
CA ALA A 103 26.93 -5.44 11.70
C ALA A 103 26.01 -6.39 12.50
N ALA A 104 26.03 -6.30 13.83
CA ALA A 104 25.17 -7.12 14.68
C ALA A 104 23.70 -6.68 14.58
N PHE A 105 23.43 -5.38 14.58
CA PHE A 105 22.08 -4.86 14.39
C PHE A 105 21.53 -5.17 12.99
N ARG A 106 22.37 -5.03 11.94
CA ARG A 106 22.01 -5.44 10.59
C ARG A 106 21.69 -6.93 10.50
N ALA A 107 22.52 -7.78 11.09
CA ALA A 107 22.28 -9.23 11.09
C ALA A 107 20.99 -9.58 11.84
N TYR A 108 20.70 -8.86 12.94
CA TYR A 108 19.43 -8.98 13.65
C TYR A 108 18.23 -8.60 12.75
N LEU A 109 18.26 -7.42 12.10
CA LEU A 109 17.16 -6.99 11.22
C LEU A 109 16.95 -7.93 10.02
N LEU A 110 18.04 -8.36 9.38
CA LEU A 110 17.98 -9.27 8.24
C LEU A 110 17.68 -10.72 8.63
N GLY A 111 17.82 -11.06 9.91
CA GLY A 111 17.42 -12.35 10.47
C GLY A 111 15.96 -12.36 10.96
N ASP A 112 15.35 -11.19 11.16
CA ASP A 112 13.97 -11.08 11.59
C ASP A 112 13.00 -11.20 10.39
N MET A 113 12.30 -12.34 10.36
CA MET A 113 11.30 -12.62 9.33
C MET A 113 10.13 -11.63 9.36
N ALA A 114 9.79 -11.06 10.52
CA ALA A 114 8.72 -10.08 10.62
C ALA A 114 9.13 -8.74 9.99
N PHE A 115 10.36 -8.28 10.26
CA PHE A 115 10.96 -7.13 9.58
C PHE A 115 11.03 -7.33 8.05
N LEU A 116 11.53 -8.48 7.59
CA LEU A 116 11.60 -8.78 6.15
C LEU A 116 10.20 -8.85 5.50
N ALA A 117 9.21 -9.41 6.20
CA ALA A 117 7.84 -9.45 5.72
C ALA A 117 7.25 -8.05 5.58
N LEU A 118 7.48 -7.15 6.55
CA LEU A 118 7.05 -5.74 6.45
C LEU A 118 7.70 -5.05 5.25
N LEU A 119 9.01 -5.21 5.06
CA LEU A 119 9.71 -4.65 3.90
C LEU A 119 9.09 -5.16 2.57
N GLY A 120 8.83 -6.46 2.49
CA GLY A 120 8.17 -7.07 1.34
C GLY A 120 6.76 -6.53 1.09
N ILE A 121 5.97 -6.34 2.16
CA ILE A 121 4.64 -5.76 2.08
C ILE A 121 4.70 -4.33 1.55
N GLN A 122 5.62 -3.50 2.04
CA GLN A 122 5.73 -2.12 1.58
C GLN A 122 6.16 -2.03 0.11
N LEU A 123 7.08 -2.89 -0.34
CA LEU A 123 7.41 -3.01 -1.76
C LEU A 123 6.19 -3.40 -2.60
N ALA A 124 5.38 -4.37 -2.13
CA ALA A 124 4.17 -4.77 -2.82
C ALA A 124 3.14 -3.63 -2.87
N VAL A 125 2.94 -2.90 -1.77
CA VAL A 125 2.06 -1.72 -1.71
C VAL A 125 2.52 -0.65 -2.70
N ALA A 126 3.81 -0.31 -2.72
CA ALA A 126 4.37 0.65 -3.66
C ALA A 126 4.13 0.22 -5.12
N GLY A 127 4.41 -1.06 -5.45
CA GLY A 127 4.19 -1.59 -6.79
C GLY A 127 2.72 -1.56 -7.24
N MET A 128 1.81 -1.98 -6.35
CA MET A 128 0.37 -1.97 -6.63
C MET A 128 -0.16 -0.55 -6.83
N THR A 129 0.22 0.38 -5.94
CA THR A 129 -0.26 1.76 -5.98
C THR A 129 0.33 2.55 -7.15
N ALA A 130 1.60 2.34 -7.47
CA ALA A 130 2.24 2.91 -8.66
C ALA A 130 1.54 2.44 -9.95
N THR A 131 1.24 1.14 -10.05
CA THR A 131 0.52 0.56 -11.20
C THR A 131 -0.90 1.13 -11.31
N ALA A 132 -1.61 1.25 -10.17
CA ALA A 132 -2.95 1.83 -10.12
C ALA A 132 -2.99 3.31 -10.55
N ILE A 133 -1.92 4.07 -10.27
CA ILE A 133 -1.77 5.46 -10.69
C ILE A 133 -1.38 5.56 -12.17
N ALA A 134 -0.48 4.69 -12.64
CA ALA A 134 0.07 4.72 -14.00
C ALA A 134 -0.91 4.21 -15.06
N MET A 135 -1.90 3.39 -14.70
CA MET A 135 -2.90 2.89 -15.65
C MET A 135 -3.72 4.06 -16.26
N PRO A 136 -3.65 4.28 -17.59
CA PRO A 136 -4.46 5.30 -18.24
C PRO A 136 -5.93 4.91 -18.11
N ARG A 137 -6.77 5.86 -17.68
CA ARG A 137 -8.24 5.72 -17.75
C ARG A 137 -8.67 5.76 -19.21
N VAL A 138 -8.41 4.70 -19.97
CA VAL A 138 -8.88 4.55 -21.34
C VAL A 138 -10.40 4.47 -21.30
N GLY A 139 -11.06 5.41 -21.99
CA GLY A 139 -12.47 5.31 -22.36
C GLY A 139 -13.46 6.12 -21.53
N ARG A 140 -13.35 7.46 -21.55
CA ARG A 140 -14.52 8.31 -21.24
C ARG A 140 -14.63 9.52 -22.17
N HIS A 141 -14.45 9.28 -23.46
CA HIS A 141 -14.96 10.15 -24.53
C HIS A 141 -15.58 9.26 -25.61
N GLY A 142 -16.56 8.44 -25.23
CA GLY A 142 -17.52 7.92 -26.20
C GLY A 142 -18.39 9.09 -26.62
N VAL A 143 -18.02 9.76 -27.72
CA VAL A 143 -18.91 10.70 -28.40
C VAL A 143 -20.16 9.92 -28.75
N HIS A 144 -21.26 10.24 -28.06
CA HIS A 144 -22.55 9.64 -28.29
C HIS A 144 -23.05 10.16 -29.65
N PHE A 145 -22.72 9.49 -30.74
CA PHE A 145 -23.39 9.72 -32.02
C PHE A 145 -24.84 9.28 -31.83
N GLY A 146 -25.73 10.26 -31.62
CA GLY A 146 -27.16 10.04 -31.58
C GLY A 146 -27.60 9.32 -32.84
N GLN A 147 -28.29 8.19 -32.67
CA GLN A 147 -28.90 7.49 -33.79
C GLN A 147 -29.88 8.43 -34.51
N PRO A 148 -29.85 8.52 -35.86
CA PRO A 148 -30.82 9.31 -36.59
C PRO A 148 -32.23 8.73 -36.39
N LYS A 149 -33.16 9.58 -35.94
CA LYS A 149 -34.59 9.25 -35.85
C LYS A 149 -35.09 8.79 -37.23
N PRO A 150 -35.77 7.64 -37.35
CA PRO A 150 -36.40 7.26 -38.61
C PRO A 150 -37.57 8.21 -38.91
N LEU A 151 -37.49 8.87 -40.06
CA LEU A 151 -38.57 9.67 -40.63
C LEU A 151 -39.81 8.78 -40.84
N LYS A 152 -40.90 9.09 -40.13
CA LYS A 152 -42.23 8.57 -40.45
C LYS A 152 -42.64 9.12 -41.82
N SER A 153 -42.83 8.24 -42.80
CA SER A 153 -43.54 8.59 -44.03
C SER A 153 -44.99 8.88 -43.69
N LEU A 154 -45.43 10.10 -43.98
CA LEU A 154 -46.84 10.47 -44.04
C LEU A 154 -47.33 10.10 -45.44
N ARG A 155 -48.21 9.10 -45.49
CA ARG A 155 -49.20 8.95 -46.56
C ARG A 155 -50.35 9.91 -46.28
#